data_AF-A0A1H0HHR6-F1
#
_entry.id   AF-A0A1H0HHR6-F1
#
_cell.length_a   1.000
_cell.length_b   1.000
_cell.length_c   1.000
_cell.angle_alpha   90.00
_cell.angle_beta   90.00
_cell.angle_gamma   90.00
#
_symmetry.space_group_name_H-M   'P 1'
#
loop_
_entity.id
_entity.type
_entity.pdbx_description
1 polymer ?
#
loop_
_entity_poly.entity_id
_entity_poly.type
_entity_poly.pdbx_seq_one_letter_code
_entity_poly.pdbx_strand_id
1 'polypeptide(L)' 'MKDLEGAINLREIGKLEEARLLLLELINQEPLNPSVWYQCAWIHDVMELEREAFPYYKRALELELTEEDKAHF' A
#
# COMPACT_ATOMS: atom_id res chain seq x y z
N MET A 1 0.95 -5.90 -17.99
CA MET A 1 -0.16 -5.31 -17.22
C MET A 1 0.46 -4.68 -15.99
N LYS A 2 -0.07 -3.55 -15.51
CA LYS A 2 0.37 -2.92 -14.27
C LYS A 2 -0.45 -3.56 -13.16
N ASP A 3 0.17 -4.43 -12.38
CA ASP A 3 -0.48 -5.21 -11.32
C ASP A 3 0.35 -5.14 -10.04
N LEU A 4 -0.27 -5.55 -8.94
CA LEU A 4 0.34 -5.52 -7.61
C LEU A 4 1.62 -6.37 -7.55
N GLU A 5 1.65 -7.49 -8.26
CA GLU A 5 2.81 -8.38 -8.34
C GLU A 5 4.01 -7.69 -9.02
N GLY A 6 3.77 -6.92 -10.09
CA GLY A 6 4.77 -6.08 -10.72
C GLY A 6 5.38 -5.04 -9.76
N ALA A 7 4.55 -4.43 -8.91
CA ALA A 7 5.04 -3.49 -7.90
C ALA A 7 5.90 -4.17 -6.82
N ILE A 8 5.51 -5.36 -6.37
CA ILE A 8 6.27 -6.15 -5.40
C ILE A 8 7.63 -6.54 -5.98
N ASN A 9 7.67 -7.03 -7.22
CA ASN A 9 8.92 -7.39 -7.89
C ASN A 9 9.85 -6.17 -8.03
N LEU A 10 9.33 -5.02 -8.46
CA LEU A 10 10.10 -3.77 -8.54
C LEU A 10 10.73 -3.39 -7.19
N ARG A 11 9.99 -3.55 -6.08
CA ARG A 11 10.52 -3.34 -4.73
C ARG A 11 11.65 -4.32 -4.42
N GLU A 12 11.46 -5.61 -4.69
CA GLU A 12 12.45 -6.67 -4.39
C GLU A 12 13.77 -6.49 -5.14
N ILE A 13 13.71 -5.99 -6.39
CA ILE A 13 14.92 -5.69 -7.18
C ILE A 13 15.52 -4.30 -6.88
N GLY A 14 15.01 -3.59 -5.86
CA GLY A 14 15.53 -2.32 -5.39
C GLY A 14 15.08 -1.09 -6.19
N LYS A 15 14.15 -1.24 -7.14
CA LYS A 15 13.55 -0.14 -7.90
C LYS A 15 12.41 0.51 -7.11
N LEU A 16 12.74 1.07 -5.95
CA LEU A 16 11.78 1.54 -4.96
C LEU A 16 10.86 2.64 -5.51
N GLU A 17 11.40 3.62 -6.24
CA GLU A 17 10.60 4.72 -6.79
C GLU A 17 9.63 4.25 -7.88
N GLU A 18 10.05 3.34 -8.76
CA GLU A 18 9.18 2.76 -9.79
C GLU A 18 8.04 1.96 -9.16
N ALA A 19 8.36 1.15 -8.14
CA ALA A 19 7.36 0.41 -7.37
C ALA A 19 6.39 1.36 -6.65
N ARG A 20 6.89 2.43 -6.04
CA ARG A 20 6.06 3.44 -5.35
C ARG A 20 5.10 4.13 -6.31
N LEU A 21 5.57 4.59 -7.48
CA LEU A 21 4.71 5.22 -8.48
C LEU A 21 3.62 4.27 -8.97
N LEU A 22 3.98 3.00 -9.21
CA LEU A 22 3.02 1.96 -9.61
C LEU A 22 1.97 1.71 -8.52
N LEU A 23 2.38 1.63 -7.24
CA LEU A 23 1.46 1.46 -6.12
C LEU A 23 0.51 2.64 -5.95
N LEU A 24 0.99 3.87 -6.13
CA LEU A 24 0.14 5.07 -6.10
C LEU A 24 -0.87 5.07 -7.26
N GLU A 25 -0.48 4.60 -8.44
CA GLU A 25 -1.41 4.43 -9.57
C GLU A 25 -2.47 3.36 -9.26
N LEU A 26 -2.05 2.23 -8.68
CA LEU A 26 -2.94 1.15 -8.27
C LEU A 26 -3.92 1.60 -7.16
N ILE A 27 -3.51 2.45 -6.22
CA ILE A 27 -4.42 3.03 -5.22
C ILE A 27 -5.57 3.81 -5.89
N ASN A 28 -5.26 4.53 -6.97
CA ASN A 28 -6.28 5.29 -7.70
C ASN A 28 -7.22 4.37 -8.51
N GLN A 29 -6.72 3.24 -9.00
CA GLN A 29 -7.50 2.28 -9.78
C GLN A 29 -8.33 1.35 -8.87
N GLU A 30 -7.77 0.93 -7.75
CA GLU A 30 -8.33 -0.04 -6.82
C GLU A 30 -8.34 0.51 -5.37
N PRO A 31 -9.06 1.61 -5.10
CA PRO A 31 -9.03 2.28 -3.79
C PRO A 31 -9.63 1.44 -2.65
N LEU A 32 -10.30 0.34 -2.96
CA LEU A 32 -10.88 -0.59 -2.00
C LEU A 32 -10.06 -1.88 -1.84
N ASN A 33 -8.93 -2.02 -2.52
CA ASN A 33 -8.07 -3.19 -2.39
C ASN A 33 -7.07 -2.98 -1.24
N PRO A 34 -7.26 -3.62 -0.07
CA PRO A 34 -6.39 -3.43 1.09
C PRO A 34 -4.92 -3.80 0.81
N SER A 35 -4.68 -4.80 -0.05
CA SER A 35 -3.34 -5.24 -0.40
C SER A 35 -2.52 -4.13 -1.06
N VAL A 36 -3.15 -3.31 -1.89
CA VAL A 36 -2.48 -2.19 -2.57
C VAL A 36 -2.07 -1.12 -1.55
N TRP A 37 -2.96 -0.79 -0.61
CA TRP A 37 -2.66 0.14 0.48
C TRP A 37 -1.53 -0.37 1.37
N TYR A 38 -1.54 -1.66 1.71
CA TYR A 38 -0.49 -2.29 2.52
C TYR A 38 0.87 -2.25 1.82
N GLN A 39 0.94 -2.64 0.55
CA GLN A 39 2.20 -2.60 -0.20
C GLN A 39 2.70 -1.16 -0.37
N CYS A 40 1.80 -0.18 -0.52
CA CYS A 40 2.16 1.23 -0.55
C CYS A 40 2.74 1.71 0.80
N ALA A 41 2.14 1.29 1.92
CA ALA A 41 2.68 1.58 3.25
C ALA A 41 4.09 0.99 3.41
N TRP A 42 4.26 -0.28 3.05
CA TRP A 42 5.54 -0.98 3.16
C TRP A 42 6.62 -0.32 2.31
N ILE A 43 6.32 0.14 1.09
CA ILE A 43 7.37 0.79 0.30
C ILE A 43 7.81 2.13 0.90
N HIS A 44 6.89 2.90 1.51
CA HIS A 44 7.26 4.12 2.22
C HIS A 44 8.11 3.80 3.46
N ASP A 45 7.82 2.70 4.16
CA ASP A 45 8.61 2.22 5.29
C ASP A 45 10.04 1.82 4.87
N VAL A 46 10.18 1.06 3.78
CA VAL A 46 11.48 0.68 3.20
C VAL A 46 12.28 1.90 2.73
N MET A 47 11.60 2.98 2.35
CA MET A 47 12.22 4.25 1.98
C MET A 47 12.50 5.17 3.18
N GLU A 48 12.35 4.67 4.42
CA GLU A 48 12.50 5.43 5.67
C GLU A 48 11.52 6.62 5.80
N LEU A 49 10.41 6.59 5.06
CA LEU A 49 9.31 7.55 5.11
C LEU A 49 8.22 7.07 6.08
N GLU A 50 8.61 6.63 7.27
CA GLU A 50 7.73 5.99 8.27
C GLU A 50 6.48 6.84 8.60
N ARG A 51 6.65 8.17 8.67
CA ARG A 51 5.53 9.11 8.92
C ARG A 51 4.50 9.11 7.80
N GLU A 52 4.94 8.90 6.57
CA GLU A 52 4.06 8.81 5.40
C GLU A 52 3.47 7.41 5.25
N ALA A 53 4.15 6.36 5.73
CA ALA A 53 3.66 4.98 5.71
C ALA A 53 2.41 4.77 6.59
N PHE A 54 2.36 5.44 7.75
CA PHE A 54 1.28 5.28 8.73
C PHE A 54 -0.16 5.43 8.17
N PRO A 55 -0.52 6.51 7.44
CA PRO A 55 -1.86 6.64 6.87
C PRO A 55 -2.22 5.52 5.89
N TYR A 56 -1.24 4.97 5.16
CA TYR A 56 -1.48 3.85 4.24
C TYR A 56 -1.78 2.55 4.98
N TYR A 57 -1.05 2.24 6.06
CA TYR A 57 -1.35 1.08 6.91
C TYR A 57 -2.73 1.19 7.54
N LYS A 58 -3.08 2.37 8.06
CA LYS A 58 -4.40 2.61 8.63
C LYS A 58 -5.50 2.32 7.59
N ARG A 59 -5.32 2.80 6.36
CA ARG A 59 -6.29 2.59 5.28
C ARG A 59 -6.40 1.13 4.87
N ALA A 60 -5.29 0.41 4.80
CA ALA A 60 -5.29 -1.03 4.52
C ALA A 60 -6.09 -1.79 5.58
N LEU A 61 -5.84 -1.50 6.86
CA LEU A 61 -6.59 -2.08 7.98
C LEU A 61 -8.07 -1.72 7.89
N GLU A 62 -8.44 -0.45 7.71
CA GLU A 62 -9.84 -0.03 7.53
C GLU A 62 -10.58 -0.80 6.41
N LEU A 63 -9.87 -1.24 5.36
CA LEU A 63 -10.47 -1.98 4.26
C LEU A 63 -10.58 -3.49 4.53
N GLU A 64 -9.72 -4.06 5.38
CA GLU A 64 -9.80 -5.46 5.84
C GLU A 64 -10.69 -5.65 7.06
N LEU A 65 -10.87 -4.60 7.86
CA LEU A 65 -11.72 -4.61 9.04
C LEU A 65 -13.19 -4.75 8.62
N THR A 66 -13.88 -5.68 9.26
CA THR A 66 -15.34 -5.76 9.16
C THR A 66 -15.95 -4.51 9.81
N GLU A 67 -17.21 -4.20 9.48
CA GLU A 67 -17.91 -3.04 10.09
C GLU A 67 -17.93 -3.11 11.63
N GLU A 68 -17.89 -4.31 12.19
CA GLU A 68 -17.82 -4.54 13.64
C GLU A 68 -16.45 -4.17 14.21
N ASP A 69 -15.36 -4.46 13.51
CA ASP A 69 -14.02 -4.14 13.97
C ASP A 69 -13.68 -2.64 13.83
N LYS A 70 -14.31 -1.94 12.87
CA LYS A 70 -14.16 -0.47 12.70
C LYS A 70 -14.71 0.34 13.87
N ALA A 71 -15.68 -0.20 14.62
CA ALA A 71 -16.30 0.50 15.74
C ALA A 71 -15.41 0.55 17.01
N HIS A 72 -14.28 -0.16 17.01
CA HIS A 72 -13.41 -0.34 18.17
C HIS A 72 -12.04 0.35 18.06
N PHE A 73 -11.78 1.09 16.98
CA PHE A 73 -10.59 1.92 16.75
C PHE A 73 -10.89 3.42 16.89
#